data_AF-A0A418MV86-F1
#
_entry.id   AF-A0A418MV86-F1
#
_cell.length_a   1.000
_cell.length_b   1.000
_cell.length_c   1.000
_cell.angle_alpha   90.00
_cell.angle_beta   90.00
_cell.angle_gamma   90.00
#
_symmetry.space_group_name_H-M   'P 1'
#
loop_
_entity.id
_entity.type
_entity.pdbx_description
1 polymer ?
#
loop_
_entity_poly.entity_id
_entity_poly.type
_entity_poly.pdbx_seq_one_letter_code
_entity_poly.pdbx_strand_id
1 'polypeptide(L)' 'MAERELYCDTCECLQPFEVPPCLDGHGSTCPELACTRCGTALFLAPAPTTSPRRHQHPTPRRAA' A
#
# COMPACT_ATOMS: atom_id res chain seq x y z
N MET A 1 -0.19 -15.00 -4.02
CA MET A 1 0.72 -13.97 -3.49
C MET A 1 1.20 -13.14 -4.66
N ALA A 2 1.19 -11.81 -4.60
CA ALA A 2 1.64 -10.99 -5.72
C ALA A 2 3.16 -10.92 -5.71
N GLU A 3 3.80 -11.87 -6.39
CA GLU A 3 5.24 -11.91 -6.62
C GLU A 3 5.62 -10.83 -7.65
N ARG A 4 6.54 -9.94 -7.26
CA ARG A 4 7.00 -8.82 -8.09
C ARG A 4 8.52 -8.88 -8.15
N GLU A 5 9.10 -8.85 -9.35
CA GLU A 5 10.55 -8.82 -9.51
C GLU A 5 11.05 -7.37 -9.46
N LEU A 6 11.84 -7.02 -8.45
CA LEU A 6 12.39 -5.68 -8.26
C LEU A 6 13.89 -5.77 -7.96
N TYR A 7 14.62 -4.69 -8.27
CA TYR A 7 16.03 -4.60 -7.92
C TYR A 7 16.19 -4.39 -6.42
N CYS A 8 16.92 -5.30 -5.77
CA CYS A 8 17.27 -5.19 -4.36
C CYS A 8 18.68 -4.63 -4.23
N ASP A 9 18.84 -3.48 -3.58
CA ASP A 9 20.14 -2.85 -3.36
C ASP A 9 21.07 -3.72 -2.47
N THR A 10 20.50 -4.40 -1.46
CA THR A 10 21.25 -5.34 -0.59
C THR A 10 21.74 -6.58 -1.33
N CYS A 11 21.00 -7.07 -2.31
CA CYS A 11 21.41 -8.25 -3.11
C CYS A 11 22.11 -7.86 -4.42
N GLU A 12 22.11 -6.58 -4.75
CA GLU A 12 22.63 -6.01 -6.00
C GLU A 12 22.06 -6.67 -7.26
N CYS A 13 20.85 -7.23 -7.18
CA CYS A 13 20.23 -8.05 -8.23
C CYS A 13 18.69 -7.92 -8.22
N LEU A 14 18.06 -8.31 -9.33
CA LEU A 14 16.62 -8.54 -9.37
C LEU A 14 16.25 -9.70 -8.46
N GLN A 15 15.31 -9.48 -7.55
CA GLN A 15 14.82 -10.48 -6.61
C GLN A 15 13.29 -10.47 -6.58
N PRO A 16 12.66 -11.60 -6.25
CA PRO A 16 11.24 -11.63 -5.97
C PRO A 16 10.94 -10.92 -4.65
N PHE A 17 9.92 -10.08 -4.67
CA PHE A 17 9.39 -9.39 -3.51
C PHE A 17 7.97 -9.87 -3.21
N GLU A 18 7.68 -10.00 -1.92
CA GLU A 18 6.35 -10.33 -1.43
C GLU A 18 5.76 -9.18 -0.59
N VAL A 19 4.43 -9.09 -0.58
CA VAL A 19 3.71 -8.20 0.33
C VAL A 19 3.53 -8.95 1.64
N PRO A 20 4.18 -8.56 2.75
CA PRO A 20 3.97 -9.20 4.03
C PRO A 20 2.51 -9.00 4.48
N PRO A 21 1.98 -9.88 5.35
CA PRO A 21 0.65 -9.69 5.92
C PRO A 21 0.60 -8.37 6.70
N CYS A 22 0.03 -7.34 6.08
CA CYS A 22 -0.12 -6.03 6.69
C CYS A 22 -1.22 -6.04 7.76
N LEU A 23 -0.84 -5.68 8.99
CA LEU A 23 -1.76 -5.61 10.14
C LEU A 23 -2.83 -4.51 9.94
N ASP A 24 -2.51 -3.46 9.20
CA ASP A 24 -3.41 -2.35 8.86
C ASP A 24 -4.52 -2.72 7.86
N GLY A 25 -4.55 -3.97 7.37
CA GLY A 25 -5.65 -4.47 6.52
C GLY A 25 -5.61 -4.01 5.06
N HIS A 26 -4.47 -3.50 4.58
CA HIS A 26 -4.30 -3.05 3.19
C HIS A 26 -4.23 -4.19 2.16
N GLY A 27 -4.07 -5.45 2.60
CA GLY A 27 -4.06 -6.63 1.73
C GLY A 27 -3.10 -6.50 0.54
N SER A 28 -3.57 -6.80 -0.67
CA SER A 28 -2.78 -6.73 -1.92
C SER A 28 -2.38 -5.31 -2.35
N THR A 29 -2.93 -4.28 -1.70
CA THR A 29 -2.64 -2.86 -1.96
C THR A 29 -1.59 -2.31 -0.99
N CYS A 30 -0.98 -3.16 -0.14
CA CYS A 30 0.01 -2.68 0.81
C CYS A 30 1.25 -2.13 0.07
N PRO A 31 1.73 -0.92 0.44
CA PRO A 31 2.91 -0.29 -0.17
C PRO A 31 4.23 -0.95 0.25
N GLU A 32 4.18 -1.83 1.25
CA GLU A 32 5.34 -2.55 1.77
C GLU A 32 5.61 -3.81 0.97
N LEU A 33 6.87 -3.96 0.53
CA LEU A 33 7.38 -5.14 -0.14
C LEU A 33 8.67 -5.60 0.52
N ALA A 34 8.79 -6.89 0.81
CA ALA A 34 9.99 -7.49 1.36
C ALA A 34 10.67 -8.40 0.33
N CYS A 35 11.99 -8.27 0.18
CA CYS A 35 12.80 -9.18 -0.63
C CYS A 35 12.78 -10.57 0.01
N THR A 36 12.34 -11.59 -0.73
CA THR A 36 12.23 -12.96 -0.18
C THR A 36 13.60 -13.61 0.08
N ARG A 37 14.69 -13.06 -0.48
CA ARG A 37 16.05 -13.58 -0.31
C ARG A 37 16.76 -13.05 0.93
N CYS A 38 16.77 -11.72 1.12
CA CYS A 38 17.53 -11.08 2.20
C CYS A 38 16.64 -10.48 3.30
N GLY A 39 15.32 -10.39 3.09
CA GLY A 39 14.38 -9.78 4.03
C GLY A 39 14.40 -8.25 4.05
N THR A 40 15.18 -7.57 3.19
CA THR A 40 15.15 -6.10 3.10
C THR A 40 13.78 -5.63 2.61
N ALA A 41 13.16 -4.72 3.37
CA ALA A 41 11.91 -4.08 3.01
C ALA A 41 12.15 -2.85 2.12
N LEU A 42 11.45 -2.78 1.00
CA LEU A 42 11.32 -1.60 0.15
C LEU A 42 9.91 -1.03 0.34
N PHE A 43 9.85 0.26 0.65
CA PHE A 43 8.60 1.01 0.70
C PHE A 43 8.35 1.68 -0.65
N LEU A 44 7.39 1.18 -1.42
CA LEU A 44 6.92 1.88 -2.61
C LEU A 44 5.91 2.93 -2.15
N ALA A 45 6.18 4.21 -2.38
CA ALA A 45 5.33 5.32 -1.91
C ALA A 45 3.83 5.06 -2.14
N PRO A 46 2.95 5.48 -1.20
CA PRO A 46 1.58 5.02 -1.14
C PRO A 46 0.80 5.39 -2.40
N ALA A 47 0.00 4.44 -2.90
CA ALA A 47 -1.10 4.75 -3.81
C ALA A 47 -1.95 5.87 -3.19
N PRO A 48 -2.48 6.81 -3.99
CA PRO A 48 -3.25 7.93 -3.47
C PRO A 48 -4.36 7.39 -2.58
N THR A 49 -4.30 7.73 -1.30
CA THR A 49 -5.33 7.37 -0.34
C THR A 49 -6.61 8.06 -0.82
N THR A 50 -7.53 7.30 -1.40
CA THR A 50 -8.88 7.79 -1.68
C THR A 50 -9.56 7.96 -0.32
N SER A 51 -9.27 9.07 0.35
CA SER A 51 -9.97 9.49 1.54
C SER A 51 -11.45 9.59 1.16
N PRO A 52 -12.37 8.91 1.86
CA PRO A 52 -13.78 9.05 1.57
C PRO A 52 -14.12 10.52 1.80
N ARG A 53 -14.41 11.23 0.70
CA ARG A 53 -14.86 12.61 0.73
C ARG A 53 -16.09 12.62 1.62
N ARG A 54 -15.95 13.09 2.86
CA ARG A 54 -17.04 13.24 3.82
C ARG A 54 -18.16 13.94 3.06
N HIS A 55 -19.24 13.20 2.78
CA HIS A 55 -20.44 13.76 2.19
C HIS A 55 -20.92 14.82 3.18
N GLN A 56 -20.58 16.07 2.88
CA GLN A 56 -21.14 17.22 3.56
C GLN A 56 -22.61 17.16 3.21
N HIS A 57 -23.44 16.62 4.11
CA HIS A 57 -24.88 16.69 3.99
C HIS A 57 -25.23 18.18 3.99
N PRO A 58 -25.72 18.76 2.88
CA PRO A 58 -26.35 20.06 2.98
C PRO A 58 -27.61 19.85 3.83
N THR A 59 -27.70 20.53 4.97
CA THR A 59 -28.96 20.67 5.70
C THR A 59 -29.73 21.80 5.04
N PRO A 60 -30.78 21.54 4.23
CA PRO A 60 -31.72 22.60 3.89
C PRO A 60 -32.49 22.96 5.17
N ARG A 61 -32.23 24.17 5.69
CA ARG A 61 -33.04 24.81 6.73
C ARG A 61 -34.49 24.86 6.23
N ARG A 62 -35.41 24.29 7.00
CA ARG A 62 -36.84 24.55 6.84
C ARG A 62 -37.13 25.99 7.25
N ALA A 63 -37.75 26.76 6.35
CA ALA A 63 -38.54 27.96 6.66
C ALA A 63 -39.95 27.65 6.11
N ALA A 64 -40.92 27.40 6.99
CA ALA A 64 -41.81 28.36 7.65
C ALA A 64 -42.91 28.84 6.69
#